data_AF-A0A6M3K8J1-F1
#
_entry.id   AF-A0A6M3K8J1-F1
#
_cell.length_a   1.000
_cell.length_b   1.000
_cell.length_c   1.000
_cell.angle_alpha   90.00
_cell.angle_beta   90.00
_cell.angle_gamma   90.00
#
_symmetry.space_group_name_H-M   'P 1'
#
loop_
_entity.id
_entity.type
_entity.pdbx_description
1 polymer ?
#
loop_
_entity_poly.entity_id
_entity_poly.type
_entity_poly.pdbx_seq_one_letter_code
_entity_poly.pdbx_strand_id
1 'polypeptide(L)'
;MGGIGSWEALPPRNYILIATPHTGLVKYEYAISLKALQVPTHFNIISNKGLPIDRARCDLVEQARLMQCSHIFFLDSDVLLPSDGLWHLWNWKLPIVAGIYGSKHETPGVWIETAKSGSERYAAVLPEVLAQNRLFTHPDIVIGAGCVLIDMQVFNRIEKPYFLWTQGREDGGVSEDFYFFEKIRKAGIPIHVDTAVRCKHIDIDTEIDWSGKRQRVTL
;
A
#
# COMPACT_ATOMS: atom_id res chain seq x y z
N MET A 1 16.05 9.38 48.95
CA MET A 1 16.24 8.50 47.78
C MET A 1 15.22 8.91 46.73
N GLY A 2 15.64 9.77 45.80
CA GLY A 2 14.76 10.40 44.81
C GLY A 2 14.36 9.42 43.71
N GLY A 3 13.06 9.37 43.42
CA GLY A 3 12.48 8.55 42.37
C GLY A 3 13.01 8.93 41.00
N ILE A 4 13.45 7.91 40.26
CA ILE A 4 13.77 8.03 38.84
C ILE A 4 12.43 8.18 38.12
N GLY A 5 12.20 9.37 37.60
CA GLY A 5 10.94 9.78 37.03
C GLY A 5 10.65 9.16 35.68
N SER A 6 9.41 8.70 35.54
CA SER A 6 8.75 8.21 34.35
C SER A 6 8.40 9.36 33.37
N TRP A 7 9.41 10.08 32.84
CA TRP A 7 9.15 11.24 31.97
C TRP A 7 9.83 11.23 30.59
N GLU A 8 10.61 10.21 30.23
CA GLU A 8 11.06 10.07 28.84
C GLU A 8 10.19 9.05 28.10
N ALA A 9 8.89 9.37 27.97
CA ALA A 9 8.18 8.85 26.82
C ALA A 9 8.81 9.53 25.61
N LEU A 10 9.80 8.86 24.98
CA LEU A 10 10.30 9.28 23.67
C LEU A 10 9.06 9.55 22.82
N PRO A 11 8.89 10.75 22.24
CA PRO A 11 7.76 10.99 21.37
C PRO A 11 7.75 9.90 20.30
N PRO A 12 6.58 9.42 19.83
CA PRO A 12 6.53 8.43 18.77
C PRO A 12 7.39 8.97 17.62
N ARG A 13 8.53 8.32 17.39
CA ARG A 13 9.47 8.79 16.37
C ARG A 13 8.71 8.67 15.06
N ASN A 14 8.43 9.81 14.43
CA ASN A 14 7.95 9.83 13.06
C ASN A 14 9.02 9.16 12.20
N TYR A 15 8.78 7.90 11.85
CA TYR A 15 9.75 7.05 11.19
C TYR A 15 9.03 6.11 10.22
N ILE A 16 9.30 6.32 8.93
CA ILE A 16 8.69 5.53 7.85
C ILE A 16 9.68 4.46 7.40
N LEU A 17 9.23 3.22 7.32
CA LEU A 17 9.90 2.21 6.49
C LEU A 17 9.28 2.22 5.09
N ILE A 18 10.05 2.57 4.07
CA ILE A 18 9.67 2.33 2.67
C ILE A 18 10.02 0.86 2.36
N ALA A 19 8.99 0.07 2.10
CA ALA A 19 9.03 -1.38 2.04
C ALA A 19 8.72 -1.87 0.61
N THR A 20 9.70 -2.47 -0.06
CA THR A 20 9.59 -2.86 -1.47
C THR A 20 9.82 -4.37 -1.67
N PRO A 21 8.76 -5.17 -1.91
CA PRO A 21 8.93 -6.52 -2.42
C PRO A 21 9.40 -6.47 -3.89
N HIS A 22 10.36 -7.32 -4.28
CA HIS A 22 10.83 -7.38 -5.67
C HIS A 22 11.33 -8.79 -6.06
N THR A 23 11.38 -9.07 -7.35
CA THR A 23 11.88 -10.35 -7.89
C THR A 23 13.38 -10.32 -8.21
N GLY A 24 14.01 -9.15 -8.12
CA GLY A 24 15.43 -8.95 -8.37
C GLY A 24 15.67 -7.66 -9.14
N LEU A 25 15.53 -7.72 -10.47
CA LEU A 25 15.70 -6.56 -11.35
C LEU A 25 14.53 -5.60 -11.21
N VAL A 26 14.85 -4.30 -11.21
CA VAL A 26 13.87 -3.21 -11.29
C VAL A 26 14.20 -2.35 -12.49
N LYS A 27 13.18 -1.69 -13.02
CA LYS A 27 13.36 -0.72 -14.11
C LYS A 27 14.15 0.50 -13.63
N TYR A 28 14.92 1.13 -14.52
CA TYR A 28 15.72 2.29 -14.17
C TYR A 28 14.84 3.47 -13.72
N GLU A 29 13.68 3.63 -14.37
CA GLU A 29 12.65 4.61 -14.05
C GLU A 29 12.17 4.48 -12.59
N TYR A 30 12.01 3.25 -12.11
CA TYR A 30 11.66 2.97 -10.71
C TYR A 30 12.77 3.46 -9.76
N ALA A 31 14.03 3.12 -10.05
CA ALA A 31 15.16 3.54 -9.22
C ALA A 31 15.29 5.06 -9.14
N ILE A 32 15.10 5.77 -10.27
CA ILE A 32 15.09 7.23 -10.32
C ILE A 32 13.89 7.81 -9.55
N SER A 33 12.69 7.27 -9.75
CA SER A 33 11.48 7.70 -9.03
C SER A 33 11.63 7.54 -7.52
N LEU A 34 12.14 6.38 -7.06
CA LEU A 34 12.39 6.11 -5.65
C LEU A 34 13.40 7.10 -5.04
N LYS A 35 14.48 7.42 -5.78
CA LYS A 35 15.51 8.38 -5.35
C LYS A 35 14.95 9.80 -5.23
N ALA A 36 13.96 10.16 -6.04
CA ALA A 36 13.37 11.49 -6.11
C ALA A 36 12.25 11.74 -5.09
N LEU A 37 11.87 10.74 -4.28
CA LEU A 37 10.78 10.87 -3.32
C LEU A 37 11.08 11.94 -2.25
N GLN A 38 10.10 12.81 -2.05
CA GLN A 38 10.05 13.78 -0.96
C GLN A 38 9.44 13.08 0.26
N VAL A 39 10.32 12.56 1.12
CA VAL A 39 9.88 11.85 2.33
C VAL A 39 9.79 12.86 3.49
N PRO A 40 8.62 13.00 4.15
CA PRO A 40 8.34 14.10 5.08
C PRO A 40 8.96 13.94 6.47
N THR A 41 9.64 12.83 6.74
CA THR A 41 10.21 12.53 8.05
C THR A 41 11.39 11.55 7.92
N HIS A 42 11.97 11.15 9.04
CA HIS A 42 13.03 10.15 9.03
C HIS A 42 12.54 8.86 8.38
N PHE A 43 13.39 8.23 7.56
CA PHE A 43 12.99 7.04 6.84
C PHE A 43 14.18 6.12 6.55
N ASN A 44 13.86 4.85 6.32
CA ASN A 44 14.76 3.86 5.73
C ASN A 44 14.03 3.14 4.60
N ILE A 45 14.80 2.53 3.70
CA ILE A 45 14.29 1.70 2.61
C ILE A 45 14.75 0.26 2.87
N ILE A 46 13.82 -0.69 2.89
CA ILE A 46 14.13 -2.12 2.92
C ILE A 46 13.39 -2.82 1.79
N SER A 47 14.09 -3.75 1.14
CA SER A 47 13.52 -4.58 0.08
C SER A 47 13.78 -6.06 0.32
N ASN A 48 12.83 -6.89 -0.10
CA ASN A 48 12.91 -8.34 0.02
C ASN A 48 12.92 -8.96 -1.38
N LYS A 49 13.95 -9.74 -1.70
CA LYS A 49 14.11 -10.37 -3.02
C LYS A 49 13.55 -11.79 -3.07
N GLY A 50 12.65 -12.05 -4.02
CA GLY A 50 12.32 -13.41 -4.48
C GLY A 50 11.51 -14.28 -3.51
N LEU A 51 10.98 -13.71 -2.43
CA LEU A 51 10.01 -14.39 -1.58
C LEU A 51 8.62 -14.37 -2.24
N PRO A 52 7.75 -15.35 -1.95
CA PRO A 52 6.32 -15.22 -2.21
C PRO A 52 5.79 -13.89 -1.67
N ILE A 53 4.94 -13.19 -2.43
CA ILE A 53 4.56 -11.80 -2.16
C ILE A 53 3.92 -11.62 -0.76
N ASP A 54 3.06 -12.55 -0.36
CA ASP A 54 2.43 -12.59 0.96
C ASP A 54 3.46 -12.68 2.09
N ARG A 55 4.43 -13.59 1.96
CA ARG A 55 5.56 -13.73 2.89
C ARG A 55 6.45 -12.50 2.89
N ALA A 56 6.79 -11.96 1.72
CA ALA A 56 7.61 -10.75 1.62
C ALA A 56 6.98 -9.57 2.37
N ARG A 57 5.68 -9.32 2.20
CA ARG A 57 4.98 -8.24 2.92
C ARG A 57 4.94 -8.50 4.42
N CYS A 58 4.67 -9.73 4.86
CA CYS A 58 4.72 -10.07 6.29
C CYS A 58 6.12 -9.85 6.90
N ASP A 59 7.18 -10.29 6.22
CA ASP A 59 8.55 -10.11 6.68
C ASP A 59 8.91 -8.61 6.76
N LEU A 60 8.48 -7.78 5.79
CA LEU A 60 8.67 -6.32 5.82
C LEU A 60 7.96 -5.65 7.01
N VAL A 61 6.76 -6.11 7.39
CA VAL A 61 6.08 -5.63 8.60
C VAL A 61 6.89 -5.96 9.86
N GLU A 62 7.46 -7.17 9.95
CA GLU A 62 8.33 -7.52 11.08
C GLU A 62 9.61 -6.67 11.12
N GLN A 63 10.22 -6.39 9.97
CA GLN A 63 11.38 -5.48 9.91
C GLN A 63 11.01 -4.07 10.39
N ALA A 64 9.88 -3.51 9.94
CA ALA A 64 9.39 -2.21 10.44
C ALA A 64 9.20 -2.22 11.95
N ARG A 65 8.67 -3.33 12.51
CA ARG A 65 8.46 -3.49 13.95
C ARG A 65 9.78 -3.56 14.72
N LEU A 66 10.76 -4.33 14.24
CA LEU A 66 12.10 -4.43 14.83
C LEU A 66 12.83 -3.08 14.82
N MET A 67 12.64 -2.29 13.78
CA MET A 67 13.20 -0.94 13.64
C MET A 67 12.42 0.13 14.40
N GLN A 68 11.32 -0.24 15.07
CA GLN A 68 10.43 0.69 15.79
C GLN A 68 9.92 1.82 14.89
N CYS A 69 9.64 1.51 13.62
CA CYS A 69 9.01 2.46 12.70
C CYS A 69 7.59 2.78 13.17
N SER A 70 7.15 4.03 13.01
CA SER A 70 5.76 4.40 13.27
C SER A 70 4.85 4.07 12.10
N HIS A 71 5.39 4.05 10.88
CA HIS A 71 4.64 3.73 9.68
C HIS A 71 5.45 2.82 8.76
N ILE A 72 4.73 2.01 7.98
CA ILE A 72 5.27 1.30 6.83
C ILE A 72 4.58 1.82 5.57
N PHE A 73 5.38 2.13 4.56
CA PHE A 73 4.91 2.51 3.24
C PHE A 73 5.28 1.41 2.26
N PHE A 74 4.28 0.66 1.79
CA PHE A 74 4.51 -0.30 0.72
C PHE A 74 4.55 0.41 -0.62
N LEU A 75 5.64 0.19 -1.35
CA LEU A 75 5.85 0.66 -2.71
C LEU A 75 6.38 -0.50 -3.55
N ASP A 76 5.53 -1.05 -4.42
CA ASP A 76 5.89 -2.18 -5.28
C ASP A 76 6.91 -1.74 -6.35
N SER A 77 7.77 -2.66 -6.78
CA SER A 77 8.89 -2.37 -7.69
C SER A 77 8.48 -1.99 -9.13
N ASP A 78 7.20 -2.12 -9.45
CA ASP A 78 6.56 -1.77 -10.72
C ASP A 78 5.59 -0.58 -10.57
N VAL A 79 5.64 0.16 -9.46
CA VAL A 79 4.82 1.35 -9.22
C VAL A 79 5.71 2.60 -9.15
N LEU A 80 5.45 3.55 -10.05
CA LEU A 80 6.07 4.87 -10.05
C LEU A 80 5.17 5.87 -9.30
N LEU A 81 5.62 6.25 -8.10
CA LEU A 81 4.97 7.26 -7.27
C LEU A 81 5.41 8.68 -7.70
N PRO A 82 4.50 9.67 -7.79
CA PRO A 82 4.89 11.08 -7.91
C PRO A 82 5.83 11.48 -6.77
N SER A 83 6.82 12.35 -7.04
CA SER A 83 7.84 12.67 -6.03
C SER A 83 7.27 13.20 -4.71
N ASP A 84 6.14 13.89 -4.74
CA ASP A 84 5.43 14.42 -3.57
C ASP A 84 4.32 13.48 -3.04
N GLY A 85 4.11 12.32 -3.66
CA GLY A 85 3.01 11.41 -3.34
C GLY A 85 3.02 10.93 -1.89
N LEU A 86 4.18 10.48 -1.38
CA LEU A 86 4.31 10.05 0.02
C LEU A 86 4.10 11.21 1.00
N TRP A 87 4.48 12.43 0.60
CA TRP A 87 4.24 13.63 1.40
C TRP A 87 2.74 13.93 1.55
N HIS A 88 1.95 13.79 0.48
CA HIS A 88 0.49 13.92 0.55
C HIS A 88 -0.13 12.84 1.44
N LEU A 89 0.22 11.56 1.23
CA LEU A 89 -0.26 10.44 2.04
C LEU A 89 0.02 10.66 3.53
N TRP A 90 1.25 11.06 3.87
CA TRP A 90 1.66 11.32 5.25
C TRP A 90 0.88 12.42 5.94
N ASN A 91 0.45 13.45 5.21
CA ASN A 91 -0.22 14.62 5.79
C ASN A 91 -1.68 14.36 6.15
N TRP A 92 -2.27 13.28 5.66
CA TRP A 92 -3.61 12.88 6.07
C TRP A 92 -3.70 12.43 7.54
N LYS A 93 -2.60 11.91 8.12
CA LYS A 93 -2.59 11.37 9.50
C LYS A 93 -3.68 10.31 9.73
N LEU A 94 -3.90 9.48 8.72
CA LEU A 94 -4.89 8.40 8.72
C LEU A 94 -4.22 7.06 9.01
N PRO A 95 -4.95 6.09 9.62
CA PRO A 95 -4.39 4.79 9.93
C PRO A 95 -3.94 4.03 8.68
N ILE A 96 -4.67 4.19 7.57
CA ILE A 96 -4.35 3.62 6.27
C ILE A 96 -4.74 4.63 5.20
N VAL A 97 -3.80 4.99 4.33
CA VAL A 97 -4.08 5.82 3.16
C VAL A 97 -3.24 5.37 1.96
N ALA A 98 -3.90 5.21 0.81
CA ALA A 98 -3.28 4.72 -0.41
C ALA A 98 -3.34 5.74 -1.53
N GLY A 99 -2.38 5.64 -2.45
CA GLY A 99 -2.47 6.26 -3.77
C GLY A 99 -3.18 5.32 -4.76
N ILE A 100 -3.50 5.85 -5.94
CA ILE A 100 -4.13 5.09 -7.02
C ILE A 100 -3.14 4.80 -8.14
N TYR A 101 -3.14 3.56 -8.62
CA TYR A 101 -2.42 3.12 -9.83
C TYR A 101 -3.35 2.27 -10.69
N GLY A 102 -3.02 2.17 -11.98
CA GLY A 102 -3.76 1.31 -12.91
C GLY A 102 -3.53 -0.17 -12.60
N SER A 103 -4.59 -0.96 -12.65
CA SER A 103 -4.52 -2.41 -12.64
C SER A 103 -4.13 -2.94 -14.01
N LYS A 104 -3.75 -4.23 -14.07
CA LYS A 104 -3.47 -4.94 -15.33
C LYS A 104 -4.68 -4.99 -16.29
N HIS A 105 -5.88 -4.72 -15.78
CA HIS A 105 -7.15 -4.73 -16.51
C HIS A 105 -7.64 -3.34 -16.90
N GLU A 106 -6.77 -2.33 -16.91
CA GLU A 106 -7.13 -0.98 -17.38
C GLU A 106 -8.23 -0.33 -16.52
N THR A 107 -8.19 -0.59 -15.20
CA THR A 107 -9.07 0.03 -14.21
C THR A 107 -8.25 0.52 -13.02
N PRO A 108 -8.73 1.52 -12.24
CA PRO A 108 -8.06 1.90 -10.99
C PRO A 108 -7.93 0.71 -10.04
N GLY A 109 -6.82 0.63 -9.32
CA GLY A 109 -6.54 -0.39 -8.29
C GLY A 109 -7.36 -0.24 -7.01
N VAL A 110 -8.65 0.06 -7.14
CA VAL A 110 -9.61 0.28 -6.06
C VAL A 110 -10.89 -0.49 -6.39
N TRP A 111 -11.35 -1.32 -5.46
CA TRP A 111 -12.54 -2.15 -5.64
C TRP A 111 -13.48 -2.05 -4.43
N ILE A 112 -14.74 -2.40 -4.65
CA ILE A 112 -15.78 -2.52 -3.63
C ILE A 112 -16.28 -3.97 -3.65
N GLU A 113 -16.38 -4.59 -2.48
CA GLU A 113 -17.04 -5.90 -2.35
C GLU A 113 -18.55 -5.75 -2.56
N THR A 114 -19.08 -6.38 -3.61
CA THR A 114 -20.49 -6.30 -4.03
C THR A 114 -21.26 -7.59 -3.84
N ALA A 115 -20.56 -8.72 -3.65
CA ALA A 115 -21.17 -10.01 -3.36
C ALA A 115 -20.34 -10.78 -2.32
N LYS A 116 -20.89 -11.89 -1.79
CA LYS A 116 -20.20 -12.70 -0.77
C LYS A 116 -19.16 -13.67 -1.35
N SER A 117 -19.32 -14.07 -2.61
CA SER A 117 -18.45 -15.03 -3.29
C SER A 117 -18.63 -14.95 -4.81
N GLY A 118 -17.75 -15.65 -5.55
CA GLY A 118 -17.80 -15.74 -7.00
C GLY A 118 -16.96 -14.69 -7.73
N SER A 119 -16.96 -14.76 -9.06
CA SER A 119 -16.18 -13.87 -9.93
C SER A 119 -16.62 -12.40 -9.85
N GLU A 120 -17.87 -12.15 -9.45
CA GLU A 120 -18.46 -10.81 -9.31
C GLU A 120 -18.36 -10.28 -7.86
N ARG A 121 -17.54 -10.93 -7.01
CA ARG A 121 -17.36 -10.52 -5.62
C ARG A 121 -16.88 -9.08 -5.49
N TYR A 122 -16.02 -8.63 -6.40
CA TYR A 122 -15.37 -7.32 -6.35
C TYR A 122 -15.62 -6.54 -7.64
N ALA A 123 -16.18 -5.33 -7.50
CA ALA A 123 -16.37 -4.40 -8.61
C ALA A 123 -15.32 -3.28 -8.53
N ALA A 124 -14.63 -3.00 -9.64
CA ALA A 124 -13.70 -1.88 -9.71
C ALA A 124 -14.45 -0.55 -9.59
N VAL A 125 -13.89 0.39 -8.83
CA VAL A 125 -14.44 1.74 -8.72
C VAL A 125 -14.12 2.51 -10.00
N LEU A 126 -15.14 3.11 -10.60
CA LEU A 126 -15.00 3.86 -11.84
C LEU A 126 -14.10 5.10 -11.65
N PRO A 127 -13.23 5.43 -12.62
CA PRO A 127 -12.38 6.63 -12.56
C PRO A 127 -13.15 7.92 -12.27
N GLU A 128 -14.37 8.06 -12.79
CA GLU A 128 -15.22 9.24 -12.61
C GLU A 128 -15.67 9.39 -11.15
N VAL A 129 -15.87 8.28 -10.43
CA VAL A 129 -16.22 8.29 -9.01
C VAL A 129 -15.02 8.73 -8.16
N LEU A 130 -13.83 8.20 -8.47
CA LEU A 130 -12.60 8.59 -7.78
C LEU A 130 -12.24 10.05 -8.07
N ALA A 131 -12.52 10.56 -9.27
CA ALA A 131 -12.23 11.94 -9.65
C ALA A 131 -13.08 12.98 -8.90
N GLN A 132 -14.19 12.58 -8.27
CA GLN A 132 -15.10 13.50 -7.57
C GLN A 132 -14.60 13.94 -6.20
N ASN A 133 -13.77 13.13 -5.53
CA ASN A 133 -13.36 13.36 -4.15
C ASN A 133 -11.85 13.22 -4.01
N ARG A 134 -11.19 14.18 -3.36
CA ARG A 134 -9.74 14.07 -3.06
C ARG A 134 -9.42 12.85 -2.18
N LEU A 135 -10.28 12.60 -1.18
CA LEU A 135 -10.15 11.45 -0.29
C LEU A 135 -11.39 10.56 -0.46
N PHE A 136 -11.18 9.37 -1.01
CA PHE A 136 -12.23 8.38 -1.20
C PHE A 136 -12.20 7.33 -0.09
N THR A 137 -13.37 6.87 0.35
CA THR A 137 -13.53 5.88 1.41
C THR A 137 -14.85 5.15 1.19
N HIS A 138 -14.85 3.84 1.41
CA HIS A 138 -16.06 3.03 1.36
C HIS A 138 -15.97 1.90 2.41
N PRO A 139 -17.06 1.54 3.11
CA PRO A 139 -17.04 0.47 4.13
C PRO A 139 -16.54 -0.86 3.57
N ASP A 140 -16.88 -1.16 2.32
CA ASP A 140 -16.53 -2.40 1.63
C ASP A 140 -15.33 -2.29 0.67
N ILE A 141 -14.50 -1.25 0.84
CA ILE A 141 -13.35 -1.01 -0.02
C ILE A 141 -12.25 -2.08 0.16
N VAL A 142 -11.66 -2.50 -0.95
CA VAL A 142 -10.36 -3.18 -1.00
C VAL A 142 -9.49 -2.49 -2.04
N ILE A 143 -8.18 -2.50 -1.82
CA ILE A 143 -7.21 -1.81 -2.66
C ILE A 143 -6.00 -2.72 -2.88
N GLY A 144 -5.17 -2.37 -3.86
CA GLY A 144 -3.85 -2.98 -3.99
C GLY A 144 -2.87 -2.46 -2.93
N ALA A 145 -1.86 -3.26 -2.60
CA ALA A 145 -0.85 -2.91 -1.60
C ALA A 145 0.43 -2.27 -2.19
N GLY A 146 0.42 -1.86 -3.45
CA GLY A 146 1.61 -1.34 -4.14
C GLY A 146 1.90 0.15 -3.97
N CYS A 147 0.98 0.89 -3.34
CA CYS A 147 1.19 2.28 -2.93
C CYS A 147 0.29 2.60 -1.73
N VAL A 148 0.69 2.17 -0.54
CA VAL A 148 -0.11 2.34 0.68
C VAL A 148 0.75 2.66 1.90
N LEU A 149 0.37 3.72 2.62
CA LEU A 149 0.96 4.11 3.90
C LEU A 149 0.06 3.59 5.03
N ILE A 150 0.66 2.88 5.97
CA ILE A 150 -0.03 2.21 7.08
C ILE A 150 0.65 2.61 8.39
N ASP A 151 -0.13 3.09 9.35
CA ASP A 151 0.29 3.25 10.74
C ASP A 151 0.58 1.87 11.35
N MET A 152 1.76 1.68 11.94
CA MET A 152 2.15 0.38 12.49
C MET A 152 1.22 -0.11 13.61
N GLN A 153 0.46 0.77 14.27
CA GLN A 153 -0.56 0.39 15.26
C GLN A 153 -1.72 -0.39 14.66
N VAL A 154 -1.96 -0.29 13.35
CA VAL A 154 -2.96 -1.09 12.63
C VAL A 154 -2.70 -2.59 12.83
N PHE A 155 -1.43 -3.02 12.78
CA PHE A 155 -1.05 -4.42 12.93
C PHE A 155 -1.24 -4.97 14.35
N ASN A 156 -1.45 -4.10 15.35
CA ASN A 156 -1.80 -4.51 16.72
C ASN A 156 -3.28 -4.88 16.87
N ARG A 157 -4.11 -4.51 15.89
CA ARG A 157 -5.57 -4.72 15.90
C ARG A 157 -6.02 -5.93 15.09
N ILE A 158 -5.07 -6.63 14.44
CA ILE A 158 -5.33 -7.80 13.62
C ILE A 158 -4.34 -8.91 13.95
N GLU A 159 -4.76 -10.16 13.81
CA GLU A 159 -3.90 -11.32 14.04
C GLU A 159 -3.06 -11.65 12.79
N LYS A 160 -1.93 -12.32 12.99
CA LYS A 160 -1.14 -12.91 11.89
C LYS A 160 -1.85 -14.15 11.30
N PRO A 161 -1.56 -14.53 10.05
CA PRO A 161 -0.74 -13.81 9.07
C PRO A 161 -1.43 -12.52 8.62
N TYR A 162 -0.64 -11.46 8.37
CA TYR A 162 -1.20 -10.18 7.93
C TYR A 162 -1.61 -10.23 6.46
N PHE A 163 -0.71 -10.73 5.61
CA PHE A 163 -0.93 -10.99 4.19
C PHE A 163 -0.89 -12.50 3.95
N LEU A 164 -1.82 -13.01 3.14
CA LEU A 164 -1.88 -14.44 2.81
C LEU A 164 -2.52 -14.63 1.44
N TRP A 165 -1.84 -15.35 0.54
CA TRP A 165 -2.43 -15.73 -0.74
C TRP A 165 -3.31 -16.98 -0.59
N THR A 166 -4.62 -16.83 -0.76
CA THR A 166 -5.59 -17.94 -0.65
C THR A 166 -6.25 -18.30 -1.99
N GLN A 167 -6.12 -17.45 -3.02
CA GLN A 167 -6.66 -17.72 -4.35
C GLN A 167 -6.12 -19.05 -4.92
N GLY A 168 -7.03 -19.93 -5.33
CA GLY A 168 -6.73 -21.27 -5.83
C GLY A 168 -6.38 -22.30 -4.74
N ARG A 169 -6.40 -21.92 -3.47
CA ARG A 169 -6.18 -22.82 -2.31
C ARG A 169 -7.45 -23.04 -1.50
N GLU A 170 -8.34 -22.05 -1.50
CA GLU A 170 -9.61 -22.05 -0.76
C GLU A 170 -10.75 -21.67 -1.72
N ASP A 171 -11.96 -22.15 -1.43
CA ASP A 171 -13.16 -21.71 -2.15
C ASP A 171 -13.41 -20.22 -1.87
N GLY A 172 -13.54 -19.42 -2.92
CA GLY A 172 -13.62 -17.96 -2.83
C GLY A 172 -12.31 -17.26 -2.38
N GLY A 173 -11.17 -17.95 -2.44
CA GLY A 173 -9.86 -17.39 -2.07
C GLY A 173 -9.46 -16.14 -2.86
N VAL A 174 -8.62 -15.31 -2.24
CA VAL A 174 -8.22 -13.97 -2.74
C VAL A 174 -6.70 -13.80 -2.78
N SER A 175 -6.24 -12.73 -3.42
CA SER A 175 -4.84 -12.30 -3.37
C SER A 175 -4.47 -11.79 -1.97
N GLU A 176 -3.17 -11.61 -1.72
CA GLU A 176 -2.65 -11.31 -0.39
C GLU A 176 -3.05 -9.93 0.14
N ASP A 177 -3.16 -8.97 -0.77
CA ASP A 177 -3.61 -7.61 -0.49
C ASP A 177 -5.09 -7.57 -0.14
N PHE A 178 -5.93 -8.24 -0.92
CA PHE A 178 -7.36 -8.37 -0.65
C PHE A 178 -7.61 -9.08 0.69
N TYR A 179 -6.85 -10.14 0.99
CA TYR A 179 -6.88 -10.80 2.30
C TYR A 179 -6.59 -9.81 3.44
N PHE A 180 -5.55 -8.99 3.31
CA PHE A 180 -5.19 -7.98 4.31
C PHE A 180 -6.32 -6.94 4.47
N PHE A 181 -6.79 -6.33 3.38
CA PHE A 181 -7.81 -5.27 3.47
C PHE A 181 -9.19 -5.80 3.90
N GLU A 182 -9.55 -7.04 3.60
CA GLU A 182 -10.70 -7.71 4.21
C GLU A 182 -10.57 -7.80 5.74
N LYS A 183 -9.38 -8.17 6.26
CA LYS A 183 -9.14 -8.22 7.71
C LYS A 183 -9.21 -6.85 8.36
N ILE A 184 -8.65 -5.84 7.70
CA ILE A 184 -8.73 -4.44 8.13
C ILE A 184 -10.19 -3.97 8.24
N ARG A 185 -11.02 -4.24 7.22
CA ARG A 185 -12.46 -3.94 7.25
C ARG A 185 -13.17 -4.65 8.40
N LYS A 186 -12.92 -5.96 8.58
CA LYS A 186 -13.48 -6.75 9.70
C LYS A 186 -13.08 -6.21 11.07
N ALA A 187 -11.90 -5.61 11.19
CA ALA A 187 -11.43 -4.95 12.41
C ALA A 187 -11.99 -3.52 12.61
N GLY A 188 -12.85 -3.03 11.71
CA GLY A 188 -13.47 -1.71 11.78
C GLY A 188 -12.46 -0.57 11.58
N ILE A 189 -11.40 -0.80 10.81
CA ILE A 189 -10.38 0.22 10.51
C ILE A 189 -10.70 0.82 9.13
N PRO A 190 -10.90 2.14 9.03
CA PRO A 190 -11.22 2.76 7.75
C PRO A 190 -9.99 2.75 6.82
N ILE A 191 -10.24 2.49 5.54
CA ILE A 191 -9.23 2.52 4.48
C ILE A 191 -9.55 3.72 3.59
N HIS A 192 -8.54 4.56 3.39
CA HIS A 192 -8.69 5.78 2.61
C HIS A 192 -7.83 5.74 1.35
N VAL A 193 -8.29 6.43 0.30
CA VAL A 193 -7.57 6.56 -0.97
C VAL A 193 -7.45 8.05 -1.30
N ASP A 194 -6.22 8.56 -1.40
CA ASP A 194 -5.96 9.90 -1.93
C ASP A 194 -5.94 9.86 -3.46
N THR A 195 -6.99 10.39 -4.07
CA THR A 195 -7.20 10.33 -5.54
C THR A 195 -6.34 11.35 -6.30
N ALA A 196 -5.64 12.23 -5.58
CA ALA A 196 -4.61 13.11 -6.14
C ALA A 196 -3.25 12.41 -6.25
N VAL A 197 -2.99 11.38 -5.44
CA VAL A 197 -1.75 10.58 -5.50
C VAL A 197 -1.89 9.53 -6.61
N ARG A 198 -1.58 9.93 -7.84
CA ARG A 198 -1.72 9.13 -9.05
C ARG A 198 -0.40 8.54 -9.49
N CYS A 199 -0.23 7.24 -9.27
CA CYS A 199 0.95 6.49 -9.64
C CYS A 199 0.80 5.90 -11.05
N LYS A 200 1.93 5.52 -11.66
CA LYS A 200 1.96 4.74 -12.90
C LYS A 200 2.39 3.32 -12.61
N HIS A 201 1.78 2.35 -13.27
CA HIS A 201 2.22 0.96 -13.23
C HIS A 201 3.10 0.69 -14.46
N ILE A 202 4.33 0.19 -14.25
CA ILE A 202 5.29 -0.11 -15.33
C ILE A 202 5.38 -1.62 -15.57
N ASP A 203 4.93 -2.09 -16.73
CA ASP A 203 5.17 -3.45 -17.22
C ASP A 203 6.26 -3.43 -18.32
N ILE A 204 6.88 -4.57 -18.63
CA ILE A 204 8.10 -4.72 -19.45
C ILE A 204 8.12 -3.74 -20.65
N ASP A 205 7.03 -3.59 -21.40
CA ASP A 205 6.94 -2.69 -22.56
C ASP A 205 5.87 -1.56 -22.48
N THR A 206 5.10 -1.48 -21.40
CA THR A 206 3.97 -0.53 -21.30
C THR A 206 3.84 0.12 -19.94
N GLU A 207 3.39 1.37 -19.94
CA GLU A 207 2.91 2.06 -18.75
C GLU A 207 1.38 2.03 -18.73
N ILE A 208 0.79 1.76 -17.56
CA ILE A 208 -0.65 1.90 -17.32
C ILE A 208 -0.84 3.04 -16.32
N ASP A 209 -1.56 4.08 -16.72
CA ASP A 209 -1.89 5.18 -15.81
C ASP A 209 -2.99 4.79 -14.80
N TRP A 210 -3.21 5.64 -13.79
CA TRP A 210 -4.24 5.43 -12.77
C TRP A 210 -5.67 5.26 -13.33
N SER A 211 -5.95 5.78 -14.53
CA SER A 211 -7.24 5.66 -15.21
C SER A 211 -7.37 4.35 -16.01
N GLY A 212 -6.29 3.57 -16.07
CA GLY A 212 -6.22 2.32 -16.81
C GLY A 212 -5.71 2.44 -18.24
N LYS A 213 -5.39 3.64 -18.73
CA LYS A 213 -4.96 3.80 -20.12
C LYS A 213 -3.52 3.33 -20.29
N ARG A 214 -3.31 2.43 -21.26
CA ARG A 214 -1.98 2.00 -21.70
C ARG A 214 -1.29 3.09 -22.52
N GLN A 215 -0.01 3.31 -22.22
CA GLN A 215 0.88 4.16 -22.98
C GLN A 215 2.17 3.40 -23.27
N ARG A 216 2.71 3.56 -24.48
CA ARG A 216 4.01 2.98 -24.83
C ARG A 216 5.09 3.78 -24.13
N VAL A 217 5.99 3.12 -23.42
CA VAL A 217 7.13 3.78 -22.79
C VAL A 217 7.96 4.40 -23.91
N THR A 218 7.95 5.74 -23.99
CA THR A 218 8.71 6.49 -24.98
C THR A 218 9.85 7.16 -24.22
N LEU A 219 11.08 6.71 -24.49
CA LEU A 219 12.32 7.26 -23.91
C LEU A 219 12.62 8.66 -24.47
#